data_AF-A0A926K0P1-F1
#
_entry.id   AF-A0A926K0P1-F1
#
_cell.length_a   1.000
_cell.length_b   1.000
_cell.length_c   1.000
_cell.angle_alpha   90.00
_cell.angle_beta   90.00
_cell.angle_gamma   90.00
#
_symmetry.space_group_name_H-M   'P 1'
#
loop_
_entity.id
_entity.type
_entity.pdbx_description
1 polymer ?
#
loop_
_entity_poly.entity_id
_entity_poly.type
_entity_poly.pdbx_seq_one_letter_code
_entity_poly.pdbx_strand_id
1 'polypeptide(L)'
;MKPQPVIDPLAVAALDTERHVAAAGWDQPARLFALVRTADLLEREPQLRDQMGPADLADGALTAIEQEGLPATSSVETLLGRLAWPAEVDGCAFAIERMVVPPEAERELPARGDDAVDQLAAHPDRKDVRLLVAVLRDGASICLLRQRDHDSDDAVATGKDIAPGLVAALRATFED
;
A
#
# COMPACT_ATOMS: atom_id res chain seq x y z
N MET A 1 -29.24 20.72 -5.45
CA MET A 1 -27.89 20.20 -5.76
C MET A 1 -27.89 18.74 -5.37
N LYS A 2 -27.80 17.80 -6.33
CA LYS A 2 -27.64 16.38 -5.97
C LYS A 2 -26.23 16.23 -5.37
N PRO A 3 -26.04 15.50 -4.26
CA PRO A 3 -24.70 15.21 -3.78
C PRO A 3 -24.02 14.37 -4.87
N GLN A 4 -23.04 14.97 -5.54
CA GLN A 4 -22.15 14.23 -6.40
C GLN A 4 -21.27 13.42 -5.46
N PRO A 5 -21.28 12.08 -5.51
CA PRO A 5 -20.34 11.30 -4.72
C PRO A 5 -18.94 11.71 -5.17
N VAL A 6 -18.24 12.45 -4.32
CA VAL A 6 -16.83 12.74 -4.52
C VAL A 6 -16.15 11.41 -4.27
N ILE A 7 -15.77 10.72 -5.35
CA ILE A 7 -14.93 9.54 -5.24
C ILE A 7 -13.61 10.05 -4.67
N ASP A 8 -13.20 9.54 -3.51
CA ASP A 8 -11.96 9.92 -2.85
C ASP A 8 -10.77 9.56 -3.76
N PRO A 9 -10.00 10.55 -4.28
CA PRO A 9 -8.91 10.28 -5.20
C PRO A 9 -7.83 9.35 -4.63
N LEU A 10 -7.58 9.41 -3.31
CA LEU A 10 -6.64 8.52 -2.65
C LEU A 10 -7.15 7.07 -2.69
N ALA A 11 -8.46 6.87 -2.47
CA ALA A 11 -9.06 5.56 -2.53
C ALA A 11 -9.00 4.95 -3.94
N VAL A 12 -9.21 5.76 -4.99
CA VAL A 12 -9.08 5.32 -6.39
C VAL A 12 -7.65 4.90 -6.67
N ALA A 13 -6.69 5.78 -6.43
CA ALA A 13 -5.28 5.49 -6.70
C ALA A 13 -4.78 4.27 -5.91
N ALA A 14 -5.20 4.12 -4.64
CA ALA A 14 -4.85 2.96 -3.84
C ALA A 14 -5.43 1.66 -4.41
N LEU A 15 -6.69 1.64 -4.85
CA LEU A 15 -7.34 0.46 -5.45
C LEU A 15 -6.70 0.11 -6.80
N ASP A 16 -6.39 1.09 -7.63
CA ASP A 16 -5.76 0.82 -8.93
C ASP A 16 -4.31 0.34 -8.76
N THR A 17 -3.58 0.89 -7.78
CA THR A 17 -2.26 0.38 -7.41
C THR A 17 -2.34 -1.04 -6.85
N GLU A 18 -3.35 -1.35 -6.03
CA GLU A 18 -3.57 -2.69 -5.48
C GLU A 18 -3.80 -3.71 -6.59
N ARG A 19 -4.68 -3.40 -7.54
CA ARG A 19 -4.95 -4.24 -8.72
C ARG A 19 -3.71 -4.41 -9.58
N HIS A 20 -2.95 -3.34 -9.80
CA HIS A 20 -1.69 -3.41 -10.54
C HIS A 20 -0.70 -4.37 -9.88
N VAL A 21 -0.56 -4.30 -8.54
CA VAL A 21 0.30 -5.24 -7.81
C VAL A 21 -0.27 -6.66 -7.87
N ALA A 22 -1.58 -6.83 -7.69
CA ALA A 22 -2.23 -8.14 -7.73
C ALA A 22 -2.08 -8.85 -9.10
N ALA A 23 -2.10 -8.10 -10.19
CA ALA A 23 -1.91 -8.64 -11.55
C ALA A 23 -0.56 -9.35 -11.74
N ALA A 24 0.46 -9.04 -10.93
CA ALA A 24 1.76 -9.69 -10.95
C ALA A 24 1.85 -10.98 -10.10
N GLY A 25 0.74 -11.43 -9.52
CA GLY A 25 0.67 -12.68 -8.74
C GLY A 25 1.06 -12.49 -7.26
N TRP A 26 1.40 -13.58 -6.57
CA TRP A 26 1.85 -13.55 -5.17
C TRP A 26 3.35 -13.81 -5.06
N ASP A 27 3.87 -13.74 -3.83
CA ASP A 27 5.27 -13.98 -3.48
C ASP A 27 6.20 -12.91 -4.08
N GLN A 28 5.67 -11.67 -4.15
CA GLN A 28 6.37 -10.49 -4.63
C GLN A 28 7.20 -9.83 -3.52
N PRO A 29 8.33 -9.17 -3.85
CA PRO A 29 8.97 -8.25 -2.91
C PRO A 29 8.03 -7.09 -2.57
N ALA A 30 8.34 -6.37 -1.49
CA ALA A 30 7.62 -5.13 -1.19
C ALA A 30 7.80 -4.12 -2.34
N ARG A 31 6.75 -3.37 -2.64
CA ARG A 31 6.71 -2.38 -3.72
C ARG A 31 6.32 -1.01 -3.17
N LEU A 32 6.99 0.04 -3.64
CA LEU A 32 6.77 1.41 -3.20
C LEU A 32 6.35 2.25 -4.40
N PHE A 33 5.41 3.17 -4.18
CA PHE A 33 4.90 4.06 -5.22
C PHE A 33 4.88 5.48 -4.68
N ALA A 34 5.38 6.43 -5.46
CA ALA A 34 5.13 7.85 -5.25
C ALA A 34 3.72 8.17 -5.74
N LEU A 35 2.96 8.97 -4.99
CA LEU A 35 1.67 9.51 -5.43
C LEU A 35 1.88 10.98 -5.74
N VAL A 36 1.53 11.37 -6.97
CA VAL A 36 1.60 12.75 -7.47
C VAL A 36 0.25 13.15 -8.03
N ARG A 37 -0.11 14.43 -7.95
CA ARG A 37 -1.29 14.93 -8.67
C ARG A 37 -1.16 14.68 -10.16
N THR A 38 -2.17 14.07 -10.75
CA THR A 38 -2.19 13.79 -12.19
C THR A 38 -2.12 15.09 -13.01
N ALA A 39 -2.71 16.19 -12.53
CA ALA A 39 -2.61 17.49 -13.17
C ALA A 39 -1.15 17.95 -13.31
N ASP A 40 -0.39 17.93 -12.21
CA ASP A 40 1.01 18.36 -12.17
C ASP A 40 1.93 17.45 -13.00
N LEU A 41 1.60 16.17 -13.11
CA LEU A 41 2.26 15.22 -14.00
C LEU A 41 2.02 15.61 -15.47
N LEU A 42 0.77 15.90 -15.84
CA LEU A 42 0.38 16.24 -17.21
C LEU A 42 0.88 17.62 -17.67
N GLU A 43 1.15 18.55 -16.74
CA GLU A 43 1.83 19.80 -17.07
C GLU A 43 3.27 19.57 -17.54
N ARG A 44 3.96 18.59 -16.94
CA ARG A 44 5.34 18.22 -17.27
C ARG A 44 5.43 17.26 -18.45
N GLU A 45 4.50 16.31 -18.54
CA GLU A 45 4.48 15.24 -19.54
C GLU A 45 3.10 15.18 -20.26
N PRO A 46 2.77 16.18 -21.11
CA PRO A 46 1.44 16.29 -21.72
C PRO A 46 1.01 15.07 -22.55
N GLN A 47 1.98 14.35 -23.12
CA GLN A 47 1.75 13.17 -23.96
C GLN A 47 1.15 11.97 -23.20
N LEU A 48 1.20 11.97 -21.85
CA LEU A 48 0.58 10.91 -21.05
C LEU A 48 -0.96 11.01 -21.04
N ARG A 49 -1.52 12.18 -21.37
CA ARG A 49 -2.97 12.42 -21.36
C ARG A 49 -3.74 11.44 -22.25
N ASP A 50 -3.19 11.09 -23.41
CA ASP A 50 -3.84 10.20 -24.38
C ASP A 50 -3.90 8.74 -23.90
N GLN A 51 -3.16 8.40 -22.83
CA GLN A 51 -3.11 7.06 -22.23
C GLN A 51 -4.03 6.95 -21.00
N MET A 52 -4.67 8.05 -20.60
CA MET A 52 -5.45 8.15 -19.36
C MET A 52 -6.96 8.06 -19.61
N GLY A 53 -7.67 7.36 -18.73
CA GLY A 53 -9.12 7.28 -18.74
C GLY A 53 -9.78 8.49 -18.07
N PRO A 54 -11.11 8.63 -18.16
CA PRO A 54 -11.84 9.74 -17.53
C PRO A 54 -11.66 9.81 -15.99
N ALA A 55 -11.43 8.69 -15.32
CA ALA A 55 -11.21 8.64 -13.88
C ALA A 55 -9.83 9.20 -13.49
N ASP A 56 -8.80 8.90 -14.28
CA ASP A 56 -7.43 9.41 -14.09
C ASP A 56 -7.33 10.92 -14.30
N LEU A 57 -8.26 11.48 -15.09
CA LEU A 57 -8.35 12.90 -15.40
C LEU A 57 -9.36 13.65 -14.52
N ALA A 58 -9.92 13.00 -13.50
CA ALA A 58 -10.82 13.65 -12.55
C ALA A 58 -10.06 14.69 -11.70
N ASP A 59 -10.79 15.68 -11.20
CA ASP A 59 -10.18 16.69 -10.32
C ASP A 59 -9.64 16.04 -9.04
N GLY A 60 -8.41 16.41 -8.67
CA GLY A 60 -7.68 15.82 -7.56
C GLY A 60 -7.16 14.40 -7.78
N ALA A 61 -7.28 13.82 -8.98
CA ALA A 61 -6.74 12.49 -9.29
C ALA A 61 -5.24 12.39 -9.01
N LEU A 62 -4.82 11.21 -8.57
CA LEU A 62 -3.44 10.88 -8.22
C LEU A 62 -2.93 9.81 -9.18
N THR A 63 -1.70 9.98 -9.65
CA THR A 63 -0.96 8.96 -10.39
C THR A 63 0.04 8.29 -9.46
N ALA A 64 0.02 6.95 -9.43
CA ALA A 64 1.01 6.16 -8.71
C ALA A 64 2.20 5.83 -9.63
N ILE A 65 3.40 6.23 -9.21
CA ILE A 65 4.64 6.01 -9.93
C ILE A 65 5.49 5.03 -9.12
N GLU A 66 5.74 3.84 -9.65
CA GLU A 66 6.54 2.83 -8.96
C GLU A 66 7.99 3.30 -8.73
N GLN A 67 8.49 3.02 -7.54
CA GLN A 67 9.87 3.27 -7.14
C GLN A 67 10.64 1.95 -7.14
N GLU A 68 11.54 1.80 -8.11
CA GLU A 68 12.40 0.63 -8.22
C GLU A 68 13.62 0.71 -7.27
N GLY A 69 14.34 -0.40 -7.14
CA GLY A 69 15.64 -0.42 -6.46
C GLY A 69 15.56 -0.32 -4.93
N LEU A 70 14.44 -0.73 -4.35
CA LEU A 70 14.30 -0.81 -2.89
C LEU A 70 15.41 -1.69 -2.30
N PRO A 71 16.16 -1.20 -1.30
CA PRO A 71 17.25 -1.97 -0.72
C PRO A 71 16.69 -3.23 -0.08
N ALA A 72 17.38 -4.36 -0.28
CA ALA A 72 17.09 -5.58 0.46
C ALA A 72 17.37 -5.33 1.95
N THR A 73 16.32 -5.15 2.75
CA THR A 73 16.42 -5.00 4.20
C THR A 73 15.64 -6.12 4.90
N SER A 74 16.05 -6.47 6.10
CA SER A 74 15.35 -7.45 6.93
C SER A 74 14.13 -6.86 7.65
N SER A 75 13.92 -5.53 7.58
CA SER A 75 12.77 -4.87 8.22
C SER A 75 12.21 -3.71 7.39
N VAL A 76 10.88 -3.58 7.44
CA VAL A 76 10.13 -2.50 6.79
C VAL A 76 10.48 -1.16 7.41
N GLU A 77 10.67 -1.13 8.73
CA GLU A 77 11.02 0.08 9.48
C GLU A 77 12.37 0.65 9.02
N THR A 78 13.37 -0.21 8.80
CA THR A 78 14.67 0.24 8.27
C THR A 78 14.60 0.65 6.81
N LEU A 79 13.72 0.01 6.01
CA LEU A 79 13.47 0.43 4.62
C LEU A 79 12.88 1.84 4.60
N LEU A 80 11.77 2.05 5.31
CA LEU A 80 11.02 3.30 5.29
C LEU A 80 11.81 4.45 5.93
N GLY A 81 12.57 4.18 7.00
CA GLY A 81 13.41 5.19 7.65
C GLY A 81 14.58 5.71 6.81
N ARG A 82 14.81 5.18 5.61
CA ARG A 82 15.81 5.68 4.64
C ARG A 82 15.19 6.42 3.46
N LEU A 83 13.86 6.46 3.38
CA LEU A 83 13.17 7.16 2.32
C LEU A 83 13.12 8.65 2.60
N ALA A 84 13.27 9.44 1.55
CA ALA A 84 13.04 10.87 1.55
C ALA A 84 12.34 11.24 0.25
N TRP A 85 11.32 12.08 0.34
CA TRP A 85 10.49 12.44 -0.79
C TRP A 85 10.70 13.90 -1.20
N PRO A 86 10.87 14.18 -2.50
CA PRO A 86 10.90 15.55 -2.98
C PRO A 86 9.53 16.23 -2.80
N ALA A 87 9.50 17.56 -2.86
CA ALA A 87 8.31 18.35 -2.55
C ALA A 87 7.15 18.09 -3.52
N GLU A 88 7.46 17.65 -4.74
CA GLU A 88 6.52 17.32 -5.81
C GLU A 88 5.72 16.03 -5.54
N VAL A 89 6.16 15.20 -4.59
CA VAL A 89 5.46 13.96 -4.22
C VAL A 89 4.43 14.27 -3.14
N ASP A 90 3.14 14.21 -3.48
CA ASP A 90 2.02 14.49 -2.57
C ASP A 90 1.80 13.39 -1.51
N GLY A 91 2.24 12.17 -1.81
CA GLY A 91 2.06 11.01 -0.94
C GLY A 91 2.78 9.77 -1.44
N CYS A 92 2.57 8.64 -0.79
CA CYS A 92 3.14 7.37 -1.22
C CYS A 92 2.20 6.20 -0.92
N ALA A 93 2.35 5.12 -1.67
CA ALA A 93 1.72 3.84 -1.41
C ALA A 93 2.78 2.74 -1.26
N PHE A 94 2.53 1.80 -0.36
CA PHE A 94 3.43 0.68 -0.09
C PHE A 94 2.65 -0.62 -0.06
N ALA A 95 3.05 -1.57 -0.91
CA ALA A 95 2.47 -2.88 -0.99
C ALA A 95 3.43 -3.92 -0.40
N ILE A 96 2.93 -4.77 0.51
CA ILE A 96 3.72 -5.83 1.14
C ILE A 96 2.86 -7.05 1.42
N GLU A 97 3.43 -8.23 1.22
CA GLU A 97 2.83 -9.50 1.61
C GLU A 97 3.27 -9.88 3.02
N ARG A 98 2.33 -10.31 3.85
CA ARG A 98 2.57 -10.73 5.22
C ARG A 98 1.80 -12.00 5.53
N MET A 99 2.43 -12.80 6.37
CA MET A 99 1.77 -13.89 7.08
C MET A 99 1.16 -13.32 8.35
N VAL A 100 -0.11 -13.63 8.60
CA VAL A 100 -0.78 -13.35 9.87
C VAL A 100 -1.36 -14.63 10.44
N VAL A 101 -1.39 -14.73 11.76
CA VAL A 101 -2.06 -15.81 12.48
C VAL A 101 -3.11 -15.22 13.43
N PRO A 102 -4.11 -16.00 13.86
CA PRO A 102 -5.01 -15.57 14.91
C PRO A 102 -4.26 -15.22 16.20
N PRO A 103 -4.72 -14.23 16.98
CA PRO A 103 -4.10 -13.87 18.26
C PRO A 103 -4.00 -15.05 19.25
N GLU A 104 -4.89 -16.04 19.15
CA GLU A 104 -4.84 -17.27 19.94
C GLU A 104 -3.57 -18.07 19.66
N ALA A 105 -3.18 -18.19 18.39
CA ALA A 105 -1.98 -18.90 17.97
C ALA A 105 -0.70 -18.21 18.49
N GLU A 106 -0.69 -16.88 18.58
CA GLU A 106 0.45 -16.14 19.15
C GLU A 106 0.66 -16.43 20.65
N ARG A 107 -0.41 -16.72 21.40
CA ARG A 107 -0.32 -17.03 22.84
C ARG A 107 0.25 -18.41 23.13
N GLU A 108 0.18 -19.32 22.17
CA GLU A 108 0.66 -20.70 22.28
C GLU A 108 2.15 -20.83 21.89
N LEU A 109 2.76 -19.76 21.37
CA LEU A 109 4.16 -19.78 20.96
C LEU A 109 5.11 -19.78 22.17
N PRO A 110 6.19 -20.59 22.13
CA PRO A 110 7.24 -20.50 23.12
C PRO A 110 7.90 -19.11 23.07
N ALA A 111 8.21 -18.56 24.24
CA ALA A 111 8.54 -17.15 24.40
C ALA A 111 9.73 -16.63 23.56
N ARG A 112 10.67 -17.49 23.11
CA ARG A 112 11.75 -17.19 22.14
C ARG A 112 12.36 -18.46 21.54
N GLY A 113 12.66 -18.43 20.23
CA GLY A 113 13.47 -19.39 19.49
C GLY A 113 13.19 -19.33 17.98
N ASP A 114 14.13 -19.74 17.13
CA ASP A 114 13.90 -19.85 15.67
C ASP A 114 12.69 -20.77 15.37
N ASP A 115 12.45 -21.76 16.23
CA ASP A 115 11.28 -22.65 16.20
C ASP A 115 9.92 -21.92 16.24
N ALA A 116 9.84 -20.70 16.79
CA ALA A 116 8.59 -19.94 16.86
C ALA A 116 8.16 -19.39 15.49
N VAL A 117 9.12 -18.98 14.66
CA VAL A 117 8.84 -18.50 13.29
C VAL A 117 8.38 -19.65 12.42
N ASP A 118 9.07 -20.79 12.51
CA ASP A 118 8.71 -22.00 11.75
C ASP A 118 7.35 -22.58 12.19
N GLN A 119 7.03 -22.55 13.49
CA GLN A 119 5.71 -22.95 14.01
C GLN A 119 4.59 -22.03 13.54
N LEU A 120 4.81 -20.70 13.55
CA LEU A 120 3.88 -19.73 12.97
C LEU A 120 3.66 -19.98 11.48
N ALA A 121 4.74 -20.23 10.75
CA ALA A 121 4.70 -20.52 9.33
C ALA A 121 3.94 -21.81 9.02
N ALA A 122 4.01 -22.81 9.89
CA ALA A 122 3.30 -24.07 9.77
C ALA A 122 1.87 -24.04 10.36
N HIS A 123 1.43 -22.93 10.96
CA HIS A 123 0.15 -22.87 11.66
C HIS A 123 -1.03 -23.11 10.71
N PRO A 124 -2.00 -23.97 11.05
CA PRO A 124 -3.12 -24.30 10.16
C PRO A 124 -4.02 -23.09 9.84
N ASP A 125 -4.19 -22.19 10.80
CA ASP A 125 -5.00 -20.97 10.63
C ASP A 125 -4.20 -19.78 10.09
N ARG A 126 -2.97 -20.00 9.62
CA ARG A 126 -2.16 -18.97 8.97
C ARG A 126 -2.89 -18.40 7.76
N LYS A 127 -2.85 -17.08 7.62
CA LYS A 127 -3.35 -16.37 6.45
C LYS A 127 -2.24 -15.57 5.81
N ASP A 128 -2.05 -15.79 4.52
CA ASP A 128 -1.20 -14.94 3.71
C ASP A 128 -2.05 -13.78 3.18
N VAL A 129 -1.64 -12.57 3.50
CA VAL A 129 -2.34 -11.34 3.15
C VAL A 129 -1.42 -10.39 2.42
N ARG A 130 -1.96 -9.61 1.50
CA ARG A 130 -1.30 -8.47 0.90
C ARG A 130 -1.93 -7.21 1.46
N LEU A 131 -1.08 -6.35 2.01
CA LEU A 131 -1.45 -5.03 2.45
C LEU A 131 -1.01 -4.02 1.40
N LEU A 132 -1.88 -3.06 1.07
CA LEU A 132 -1.48 -1.82 0.43
C LEU A 132 -1.86 -0.66 1.34
N VAL A 133 -0.88 0.14 1.74
CA VAL A 133 -1.11 1.33 2.56
C VAL A 133 -0.72 2.55 1.76
N ALA A 134 -1.65 3.50 1.62
CA ALA A 134 -1.39 4.77 0.97
C ALA A 134 -1.63 5.93 1.93
N VAL A 135 -0.74 6.92 1.90
CA VAL A 135 -0.78 8.12 2.73
C VAL A 135 -0.48 9.37 1.89
N LEU A 136 -1.09 10.49 2.25
CA LEU A 136 -0.76 11.81 1.71
C LEU A 136 -0.12 12.69 2.78
N ARG A 137 0.63 13.72 2.35
CA ARG A 137 1.26 14.72 3.24
C ARG A 137 0.25 15.50 4.10
N ASP A 138 -0.99 15.62 3.65
CA ASP A 138 -2.08 16.28 4.40
C ASP A 138 -2.65 15.42 5.54
N GLY A 139 -2.13 14.19 5.70
CA GLY A 139 -2.54 13.24 6.72
C GLY A 139 -3.66 12.30 6.27
N ALA A 140 -4.18 12.39 5.06
CA ALA A 140 -5.08 11.37 4.54
C ALA A 140 -4.39 9.99 4.47
N SER A 141 -5.13 8.93 4.75
CA SER A 141 -4.62 7.56 4.63
C SER A 141 -5.72 6.55 4.36
N ILE A 142 -5.32 5.45 3.73
CA ILE A 142 -6.16 4.29 3.46
C ILE A 142 -5.29 3.03 3.52
N CYS A 143 -5.84 1.96 4.09
CA CYS A 143 -5.25 0.62 3.99
C CYS A 143 -6.21 -0.29 3.23
N LEU A 144 -5.65 -1.11 2.36
CA LEU A 144 -6.31 -2.17 1.64
C LEU A 144 -5.71 -3.51 2.07
N LEU A 145 -6.54 -4.54 2.16
CA LEU A 145 -6.13 -5.89 2.49
C LEU A 145 -6.79 -6.88 1.54
N ARG A 146 -5.96 -7.67 0.87
CA ARG A 146 -6.37 -8.86 0.10
C ARG A 146 -5.87 -10.11 0.81
N GLN A 147 -6.71 -11.13 0.89
CA GLN A 147 -6.29 -12.45 1.41
C GLN A 147 -6.01 -13.38 0.25
N ARG A 148 -4.97 -14.22 0.35
CA ARG A 148 -4.64 -15.21 -0.69
C ARG A 148 -5.78 -16.19 -0.95
N ASP A 149 -6.53 -16.56 0.10
CA ASP A 149 -7.71 -17.45 -0.01
C ASP A 149 -8.92 -16.77 -0.68
N HIS A 150 -8.91 -15.44 -0.82
CA HIS A 150 -9.96 -14.62 -1.41
C HIS A 150 -9.35 -13.67 -2.46
N ASP A 151 -8.66 -14.24 -3.44
CA ASP A 151 -7.90 -13.48 -4.44
C ASP A 151 -8.76 -13.05 -5.62
N SER A 152 -9.57 -12.01 -5.41
CA SER A 152 -10.35 -11.35 -6.47
C SER A 152 -10.47 -9.84 -6.22
N ASP A 153 -10.65 -9.06 -7.30
CA ASP A 153 -10.68 -7.59 -7.24
C ASP A 153 -11.88 -7.03 -6.49
N ASP A 154 -12.92 -7.83 -6.29
CA ASP A 154 -14.09 -7.52 -5.47
C ASP A 154 -13.95 -7.98 -4.00
N ALA A 155 -12.88 -8.70 -3.66
CA ALA A 155 -12.59 -9.23 -2.33
C ALA A 155 -11.43 -8.48 -1.63
N VAL A 156 -11.40 -7.15 -1.78
CA VAL A 156 -10.42 -6.27 -1.13
C VAL A 156 -11.08 -5.49 0.01
N ALA A 157 -10.62 -5.74 1.24
CA ALA A 157 -11.08 -5.02 2.41
C ALA A 157 -10.39 -3.65 2.52
N THR A 158 -11.15 -2.62 2.90
CA THR A 158 -10.66 -1.24 3.05
C THR A 158 -10.87 -0.74 4.47
N GLY A 159 -9.86 -0.12 5.06
CA GLY A 159 -9.98 0.47 6.40
C GLY A 159 -8.77 1.33 6.78
N LYS A 160 -8.95 2.24 7.74
CA LYS A 160 -7.85 3.11 8.22
C LYS A 160 -7.01 2.44 9.31
N ASP A 161 -7.61 1.49 10.04
CA ASP A 161 -7.02 0.87 11.24
C ASP A 161 -6.47 -0.54 10.98
N ILE A 162 -6.36 -0.96 9.72
CA ILE A 162 -5.86 -2.30 9.37
C ILE A 162 -4.36 -2.42 9.71
N ALA A 163 -3.57 -1.38 9.42
CA ALA A 163 -2.13 -1.39 9.60
C ALA A 163 -1.61 -0.06 10.19
N PRO A 164 -2.03 0.30 11.42
CA PRO A 164 -1.75 1.62 12.01
C PRO A 164 -0.24 1.91 12.14
N GLY A 165 0.57 0.90 12.47
CA GLY A 165 2.02 1.03 12.54
C GLY A 165 2.66 1.34 11.18
N LEU A 166 2.15 0.73 10.10
CA LEU A 166 2.65 0.97 8.74
C LEU A 166 2.21 2.35 8.22
N VAL A 167 0.97 2.77 8.52
CA VAL A 167 0.51 4.14 8.23
C VAL A 167 1.41 5.17 8.91
N ALA A 168 1.71 4.99 10.19
CA ALA A 168 2.59 5.89 10.93
C ALA A 168 4.01 5.90 10.33
N ALA A 169 4.58 4.74 10.01
CA ALA A 169 5.91 4.63 9.42
C ALA A 169 5.99 5.29 8.03
N LEU A 170 4.97 5.16 7.19
CA LEU A 170 4.93 5.83 5.88
C LEU A 170 4.80 7.35 6.02
N ARG A 171 3.97 7.83 6.94
CA ARG A 171 3.85 9.28 7.20
C ARG A 171 5.17 9.88 7.64
N ALA A 172 5.91 9.18 8.50
CA ALA A 172 7.23 9.62 8.96
C ALA A 172 8.24 9.79 7.81
N THR A 173 8.04 9.16 6.64
CA THR A 173 8.93 9.36 5.47
C THR A 173 8.79 10.75 4.83
N PHE A 174 7.77 11.51 5.23
CA PHE A 174 7.55 12.90 4.81
C PHE A 174 7.97 13.92 5.87
N GLU A 175 8.42 13.46 7.03
CA GLU A 175 8.97 14.29 8.11
C GLU A 175 10.48 14.44 7.87
N ASP A 176 11.01 15.65 8.00
CA ASP A 176 12.43 16.00 7.77
C ASP A 176 13.36 15.54 8.90
#